data_AF-A0A934RFU3-F1
#
_entry.id   AF-A0A934RFU3-F1
#
_cell.length_a   1.000
_cell.length_b   1.000
_cell.length_c   1.000
_cell.angle_alpha   90.00
_cell.angle_beta   90.00
_cell.angle_gamma   90.00
#
_symmetry.space_group_name_H-M   'P 1'
#
loop_
_entity.id
_entity.type
_entity.pdbx_description
1 polymer ?
#
loop_
_entity_poly.entity_id
_entity_poly.type
_entity_poly.pdbx_seq_one_letter_code
_entity_poly.pdbx_strand_id
1 'polypeptide(L)'
;MANIFAILTAVVLAASAYVAYKNKEMYTVEIENREEEQGRLKKSQERLKGLQDDRDATIDERKGVEEDTIAKQKTEADQKEKNAGLKSAIDSGREAIADNQVKIDEFKEKTKELGELSEIAGKIERMSNEIAGLEDDKANKTATLANLISEKNGTEASIDRYQEINTKVSQKKSYFSSTRITAIYGNWGFVTLGAGNSAGVVAGSRLNVVRGGETVAKLQVRSVEAGRASADIVPDSLAEDTVLMVGDKVVPSNDGEAKAQAAN
;
A
#
# COMPACT_ATOMS: atom_id res chain seq x y z
N MET A 1 13.31 -37.52 -164.74
CA MET A 1 12.35 -37.54 -163.60
C MET A 1 13.00 -37.95 -162.28
N ALA A 2 13.95 -38.89 -162.23
CA ALA A 2 14.65 -39.28 -161.00
C ALA A 2 15.34 -38.10 -160.27
N ASN A 3 15.95 -37.16 -161.02
CA ASN A 3 16.68 -36.04 -160.42
C ASN A 3 15.79 -35.01 -159.70
N ILE A 4 14.52 -34.85 -160.12
CA ILE A 4 13.59 -33.88 -159.50
C ILE A 4 13.10 -34.41 -158.15
N PHE A 5 12.74 -35.69 -158.09
CA PHE A 5 12.34 -36.33 -156.82
C PHE A 5 13.50 -36.41 -155.82
N ALA A 6 14.72 -36.68 -156.27
CA ALA A 6 15.90 -36.69 -155.41
C ALA A 6 16.20 -35.31 -154.78
N ILE A 7 16.08 -34.24 -155.56
CA ILE A 7 16.22 -32.86 -155.06
C ILE A 7 15.11 -32.52 -154.06
N LEU A 8 13.86 -32.87 -154.38
CA LEU A 8 12.71 -32.59 -153.51
C LEU A 8 12.80 -33.36 -152.18
N THR A 9 13.25 -34.62 -152.19
CA THR A 9 13.54 -35.38 -150.96
C THR A 9 14.69 -34.78 -150.17
N ALA A 10 15.73 -34.25 -150.82
CA ALA A 10 16.84 -33.60 -150.14
C ALA A 10 16.39 -32.30 -149.44
N VAL A 11 15.49 -31.52 -150.06
CA VAL A 11 14.92 -30.31 -149.46
C VAL A 11 14.04 -30.65 -148.26
N VAL A 12 13.18 -31.66 -148.37
CA VAL A 12 12.34 -32.12 -147.24
C VAL A 12 13.20 -32.64 -146.08
N LEU A 13 14.25 -33.41 -146.37
CA LEU A 13 15.19 -33.87 -145.36
C LEU A 13 15.92 -32.70 -144.68
N ALA A 14 16.38 -31.71 -145.45
CA ALA A 14 17.02 -30.52 -144.90
C ALA A 14 16.07 -29.69 -144.02
N ALA A 15 14.81 -29.51 -144.43
CA ALA A 15 13.79 -28.83 -143.62
C ALA A 15 13.48 -29.60 -142.33
N SER A 16 13.34 -30.92 -142.42
CA SER A 16 13.11 -31.78 -141.25
C SER A 16 14.30 -31.77 -140.28
N ALA A 17 15.53 -31.75 -140.79
CA ALA A 17 16.74 -31.62 -140.00
C ALA A 17 16.83 -30.25 -139.31
N TYR A 18 16.41 -29.17 -139.99
CA TYR A 18 16.34 -27.83 -139.40
C TYR A 18 15.30 -27.74 -138.28
N VAL A 19 14.10 -28.27 -138.49
CA VAL A 19 13.05 -28.33 -137.46
C VAL A 19 13.48 -29.20 -136.28
N ALA A 20 14.10 -30.36 -136.53
CA ALA A 20 14.64 -31.22 -135.48
C ALA A 20 15.75 -30.52 -134.68
N TYR A 21 16.62 -29.76 -135.35
CA TYR A 21 17.65 -28.95 -134.71
C TYR A 21 17.05 -27.82 -133.86
N LYS A 22 16.04 -27.11 -134.36
CA LYS A 22 15.33 -26.06 -133.62
C LYS A 22 14.56 -26.60 -132.42
N ASN A 23 13.89 -27.74 -132.57
CA ASN A 23 13.22 -28.41 -131.46
C ASN A 23 14.22 -28.87 -130.40
N LYS A 24 15.38 -29.39 -130.81
CA LYS A 24 16.48 -29.73 -129.89
C LYS A 24 16.94 -28.50 -129.10
N GLU A 25 17.15 -27.35 -129.74
CA GLU A 25 17.49 -26.08 -129.06
C GLU A 25 16.42 -25.66 -128.03
N MET A 26 15.14 -25.76 -128.39
CA MET A 26 14.03 -25.43 -127.48
C MET A 26 13.95 -26.40 -126.29
N TYR A 27 14.13 -27.70 -126.51
CA TYR A 27 14.16 -28.69 -125.43
C TYR A 27 15.37 -28.49 -124.51
N THR A 28 16.53 -28.08 -125.04
CA THR A 28 17.69 -27.76 -124.18
C THR A 28 17.41 -26.53 -123.31
N VAL A 29 16.79 -25.49 -123.86
CA VAL A 29 16.37 -24.31 -123.07
C VAL A 29 15.34 -24.67 -122.01
N GLU A 30 14.36 -25.54 -122.33
CA GLU A 30 13.34 -25.96 -121.37
C GLU A 30 13.93 -26.84 -120.25
N ILE A 31 14.94 -27.67 -120.55
CA ILE A 31 15.68 -28.44 -119.55
C ILE A 31 16.44 -27.49 -118.62
N GLU A 32 17.16 -26.49 -119.17
CA GLU A 32 17.87 -25.48 -118.39
C GLU A 32 16.91 -24.67 -117.49
N ASN A 33 15.78 -24.20 -118.03
CA ASN A 33 14.75 -23.50 -117.26
C ASN A 33 14.18 -24.37 -116.13
N ARG A 34 13.94 -25.65 -116.40
CA ARG A 34 13.44 -26.60 -115.39
C ARG A 34 14.46 -26.82 -114.28
N GLU A 35 15.75 -26.95 -114.62
CA GLU A 35 16.83 -27.06 -113.65
C GLU A 35 16.95 -25.79 -112.79
N GLU A 36 16.84 -24.61 -113.40
CA GLU A 36 16.80 -23.33 -112.66
C GLU A 36 15.61 -23.24 -111.71
N GLU A 37 14.40 -23.58 -112.15
CA GLU A 37 13.19 -23.55 -111.33
C GLU A 37 13.24 -24.60 -110.20
N GLN A 38 13.80 -25.79 -110.45
CA GLN A 38 14.07 -26.76 -109.38
C GLN A 38 15.09 -26.23 -108.37
N GLY A 39 16.14 -25.54 -108.83
CA GLY A 39 17.10 -24.85 -107.98
C GLY A 39 16.45 -23.75 -107.13
N ARG A 40 15.54 -22.95 -107.70
CA ARG A 40 14.76 -21.93 -106.99
C ARG A 40 13.81 -22.56 -105.97
N LEU A 41 13.10 -23.62 -106.34
CA LEU A 41 12.19 -24.33 -105.44
C LEU A 41 12.93 -24.90 -104.24
N LYS A 42 14.09 -25.53 -104.46
CA LYS A 42 14.93 -26.07 -103.37
C LYS A 42 15.38 -24.97 -102.41
N LYS A 43 15.89 -23.85 -102.93
CA LYS A 43 16.27 -22.67 -102.13
C LYS A 43 15.08 -22.11 -101.33
N SER A 44 13.90 -22.07 -101.94
CA SER A 44 12.67 -21.62 -101.27
C SER A 44 12.24 -22.55 -100.14
N GLN A 45 12.30 -23.87 -100.36
CA GLN A 45 12.01 -24.88 -99.34
C GLN A 45 13.01 -24.82 -98.18
N GLU A 46 14.31 -24.68 -98.47
CA GLU A 46 15.35 -24.50 -97.44
C GLU A 46 15.12 -23.22 -96.63
N ARG A 47 14.78 -22.11 -97.29
CA ARG A 47 14.45 -20.85 -96.61
C ARG A 47 13.20 -20.96 -95.76
N LEU A 48 12.14 -21.62 -96.25
CA LEU A 48 10.91 -21.82 -95.50
C LEU A 48 11.17 -22.66 -94.24
N LYS A 49 11.95 -23.72 -94.36
CA LYS A 49 12.33 -24.56 -93.22
C LYS A 49 13.14 -23.77 -92.20
N GLY A 50 14.15 -23.00 -92.63
CA GLY A 50 14.92 -22.13 -91.73
C GLY A 50 14.03 -21.12 -90.99
N LEU A 51 13.08 -20.49 -91.71
CA LEU A 51 12.11 -19.57 -91.09
C LEU A 51 11.11 -20.26 -90.14
N GLN A 52 10.82 -21.55 -90.34
CA GLN A 52 10.01 -22.35 -89.41
C GLN A 52 10.80 -22.66 -88.15
N ASP A 53 12.04 -23.12 -88.29
CA ASP A 53 12.94 -23.42 -87.16
C ASP A 53 13.20 -22.15 -86.32
N ASP A 54 13.46 -21.00 -86.96
CA ASP A 54 13.66 -19.71 -86.28
C ASP A 54 12.40 -19.25 -85.53
N ARG A 55 11.22 -19.44 -86.13
CA ARG A 55 9.94 -19.09 -85.51
C ARG A 55 9.68 -19.95 -84.29
N ASP A 56 9.89 -21.26 -84.40
CA ASP A 56 9.65 -22.19 -83.30
C ASP A 56 10.63 -21.92 -82.15
N ALA A 57 11.90 -21.66 -82.45
CA ALA A 57 12.88 -21.22 -81.45
C ALA A 57 12.49 -19.90 -80.78
N THR A 58 11.99 -18.92 -81.54
CA THR A 58 11.52 -17.63 -81.00
C THR A 58 10.29 -17.80 -80.10
N ILE A 59 9.38 -18.72 -80.46
CA ILE A 59 8.20 -19.04 -79.65
C ILE A 59 8.62 -19.65 -78.31
N ASP A 60 9.58 -20.58 -78.32
CA ASP A 60 10.07 -21.22 -77.11
C ASP A 60 10.85 -20.24 -76.21
N GLU A 61 11.68 -19.38 -76.79
CA GLU A 61 12.36 -18.31 -76.04
C GLU A 61 11.34 -17.35 -75.41
N ARG A 62 10.30 -16.94 -76.16
CA ARG A 62 9.23 -16.10 -75.63
C ARG A 62 8.52 -16.74 -74.44
N LYS A 63 8.22 -18.04 -74.49
CA LYS A 63 7.58 -18.75 -73.37
C LYS A 63 8.47 -18.73 -72.14
N GLY A 64 9.77 -19.03 -72.30
CA GLY A 64 10.72 -18.97 -71.19
C GLY A 64 10.83 -17.58 -70.55
N VAL A 65 10.90 -16.53 -71.38
CA VAL A 65 10.94 -15.14 -70.90
C VAL A 65 9.63 -14.75 -70.20
N GLU A 66 8.49 -15.21 -70.69
CA GLU A 66 7.18 -14.92 -70.10
C GLU A 66 7.03 -15.61 -68.73
N GLU A 67 7.44 -16.88 -68.62
CA GLU A 67 7.49 -17.61 -67.34
C GLU A 67 8.42 -16.95 -66.31
N ASP A 68 9.63 -16.56 -66.73
CA ASP A 68 10.59 -15.84 -65.88
C ASP A 68 10.05 -14.47 -65.43
N THR A 69 9.36 -13.76 -66.32
CA THR A 69 8.76 -12.45 -66.02
C THR A 69 7.66 -12.60 -64.98
N ILE A 70 6.79 -13.59 -65.13
CA ILE A 70 5.73 -13.90 -64.15
C ILE A 70 6.34 -14.27 -62.80
N ALA A 71 7.38 -15.11 -62.78
CA ALA A 71 8.07 -15.49 -61.55
C ALA A 71 8.73 -14.30 -60.83
N LYS A 72 9.37 -13.41 -61.59
CA LYS A 72 9.98 -12.18 -61.05
C LYS A 72 8.92 -11.20 -60.54
N GLN A 73 7.81 -11.01 -61.25
CA GLN A 73 6.71 -10.16 -60.79
C GLN A 73 6.11 -10.65 -59.48
N LYS A 74 5.91 -11.97 -59.33
CA LYS A 74 5.43 -12.56 -58.07
C LYS A 74 6.43 -12.31 -56.93
N THR A 75 7.71 -12.54 -57.17
CA THR A 75 8.77 -12.29 -56.18
C THR A 75 8.85 -10.80 -55.78
N GLU A 76 8.71 -9.88 -56.74
CA GLU A 76 8.70 -8.44 -56.48
C GLU A 76 7.48 -8.03 -55.64
N ALA A 77 6.31 -8.59 -55.93
CA ALA A 77 5.10 -8.36 -55.14
C ALA A 77 5.26 -8.85 -53.69
N ASP A 78 5.73 -10.08 -53.49
CA ASP A 78 5.99 -10.66 -52.17
C ASP A 78 7.02 -9.82 -51.38
N GLN A 79 8.06 -9.33 -52.07
CA GLN A 79 9.10 -8.50 -51.44
C GLN A 79 8.57 -7.11 -51.07
N LYS A 80 7.72 -6.50 -51.91
CA LYS A 80 7.05 -5.23 -51.60
C LYS A 80 6.15 -5.36 -50.36
N GLU A 81 5.40 -6.45 -50.25
CA GLU A 81 4.56 -6.72 -49.09
C GLU A 81 5.40 -6.90 -47.82
N LYS A 82 6.48 -7.70 -47.88
CA LYS A 82 7.43 -7.85 -46.75
C LYS A 82 8.07 -6.53 -46.34
N ASN A 83 8.50 -5.72 -47.30
CA ASN A 83 9.10 -4.41 -47.02
C ASN A 83 8.10 -3.45 -46.37
N ALA A 84 6.84 -3.47 -46.81
CA ALA A 84 5.77 -2.68 -46.18
C ALA A 84 5.52 -3.13 -44.72
N GLY A 85 5.46 -4.45 -44.48
CA GLY A 85 5.33 -5.01 -43.13
C GLY A 85 6.50 -4.66 -42.21
N LEU A 86 7.74 -4.79 -42.71
CA LEU A 86 8.95 -4.40 -41.97
C LEU A 86 8.96 -2.91 -41.65
N LYS A 87 8.54 -2.05 -42.59
CA LYS A 87 8.44 -0.62 -42.35
C LYS A 87 7.45 -0.30 -41.25
N SER A 88 6.26 -0.90 -41.28
CA SER A 88 5.27 -0.75 -40.21
C SER A 88 5.81 -1.23 -38.86
N ALA A 89 6.52 -2.35 -38.81
CA ALA A 89 7.12 -2.86 -37.58
C ALA A 89 8.22 -1.93 -37.03
N ILE A 90 9.02 -1.32 -37.90
CA ILE A 90 10.03 -0.32 -37.52
C ILE A 90 9.36 0.92 -36.95
N ASP A 91 8.31 1.42 -37.58
CA ASP A 91 7.59 2.61 -37.13
C ASP A 91 6.94 2.36 -35.75
N SER A 92 6.26 1.24 -35.56
CA SER A 92 5.74 0.83 -34.24
C SER A 92 6.84 0.62 -33.19
N GLY A 93 7.98 0.06 -33.58
CA GLY A 93 9.14 -0.10 -32.69
C GLY A 93 9.73 1.24 -32.26
N ARG A 94 9.77 2.24 -33.16
CA ARG A 94 10.22 3.60 -32.84
C ARG A 94 9.27 4.32 -31.90
N GLU A 95 7.97 4.20 -32.10
CA GLU A 95 6.95 4.71 -31.18
C GLU A 95 7.12 4.09 -29.78
N ALA A 96 7.27 2.77 -29.70
CA ALA A 96 7.50 2.09 -28.42
C ALA A 96 8.78 2.54 -27.72
N ILE A 97 9.87 2.80 -28.46
CA ILE A 97 11.12 3.34 -27.90
C ILE A 97 10.89 4.76 -27.38
N ALA A 98 10.18 5.63 -28.12
CA ALA A 98 9.87 6.98 -27.69
C ALA A 98 9.02 6.98 -26.40
N ASP A 99 7.97 6.16 -26.36
CA ASP A 99 7.13 5.99 -25.16
C ASP A 99 7.93 5.47 -23.97
N ASN A 100 8.81 4.49 -24.18
CA ASN A 100 9.65 3.97 -23.12
C ASN A 100 10.68 4.99 -22.65
N GLN A 101 11.20 5.84 -23.53
CA GLN A 101 12.10 6.93 -23.16
C GLN A 101 11.38 7.96 -22.28
N VAL A 102 10.15 8.35 -22.63
CA VAL A 102 9.32 9.21 -21.78
C VAL A 102 9.11 8.58 -20.40
N LYS A 103 8.74 7.30 -20.34
CA LYS A 103 8.59 6.58 -19.05
C LYS A 103 9.89 6.54 -18.25
N ILE A 104 11.03 6.34 -18.90
CA ILE A 104 12.34 6.34 -18.24
C ILE A 104 12.65 7.72 -17.67
N ASP A 105 12.36 8.78 -18.41
CA ASP A 105 12.62 10.15 -17.96
C ASP A 105 11.67 10.55 -16.81
N GLU A 106 10.39 10.17 -16.87
CA GLU A 106 9.45 10.29 -15.73
C GLU A 106 9.95 9.50 -14.51
N PHE A 107 10.47 8.28 -14.70
CA PHE A 107 10.99 7.46 -13.62
C PHE A 107 12.23 8.09 -13.00
N LYS A 108 13.12 8.65 -13.82
CA LYS A 108 14.31 9.39 -13.36
C LYS A 108 13.93 10.63 -12.57
N GLU A 109 12.91 11.37 -13.02
CA GLU A 109 12.43 12.57 -12.31
C GLU A 109 11.84 12.19 -10.95
N LYS A 110 10.95 11.19 -10.90
CA LYS A 110 10.41 10.65 -9.63
C LYS A 110 11.49 10.11 -8.70
N THR A 111 12.54 9.51 -9.26
CA THR A 111 13.67 9.00 -8.46
C THR A 111 14.56 10.13 -7.93
N LYS A 112 14.69 11.25 -8.64
CA LYS A 112 15.38 12.45 -8.12
C LYS A 112 14.65 13.04 -6.91
N GLU A 113 13.32 13.05 -6.92
CA GLU A 113 12.51 13.54 -5.78
C GLU A 113 12.66 12.65 -4.54
N LEU A 114 12.90 11.36 -4.73
CA LEU A 114 13.11 10.40 -3.64
C LEU A 114 14.49 10.55 -2.97
N GLY A 115 15.43 11.29 -3.57
CA GLY A 115 16.82 11.36 -3.12
C GLY A 115 17.54 10.02 -3.29
N GLU A 116 18.84 9.98 -2.99
CA GLU A 116 19.52 8.68 -2.94
C GLU A 116 18.90 7.83 -1.83
N LEU A 117 18.71 6.53 -2.08
CA LEU A 117 18.16 5.56 -1.12
C LEU A 117 18.83 5.64 0.28
N SER A 118 20.09 6.09 0.32
CA SER A 118 20.86 6.44 1.52
C SER A 118 20.21 7.53 2.39
N GLU A 119 19.65 8.59 1.79
CA GLU A 119 18.95 9.65 2.54
C GLU A 119 17.64 9.16 3.15
N ILE A 120 16.92 8.28 2.44
CA ILE A 120 15.72 7.62 2.96
C ILE A 120 16.10 6.70 4.13
N ALA A 121 17.15 5.90 3.99
CA ALA A 121 17.66 5.06 5.08
C ALA A 121 18.05 5.90 6.31
N GLY A 122 18.77 7.00 6.11
CA GLY A 122 19.14 7.93 7.18
C GLY A 122 17.95 8.69 7.80
N LYS A 123 16.86 8.90 7.06
CA LYS A 123 15.59 9.43 7.62
C LYS A 123 14.86 8.36 8.42
N ILE A 124 14.84 7.11 7.96
CA ILE A 124 14.23 5.97 8.67
C ILE A 124 14.96 5.70 9.99
N GLU A 125 16.29 5.72 9.98
CA GLU A 125 17.09 5.53 11.20
C GLU A 125 16.86 6.66 12.21
N ARG A 126 16.83 7.92 11.75
CA ARG A 126 16.48 9.07 12.61
C ARG A 126 15.07 8.95 13.19
N MET A 127 14.06 8.63 12.37
CA MET A 127 12.70 8.42 12.86
C MET A 127 12.62 7.25 13.84
N SER A 128 13.38 6.17 13.63
CA SER A 128 13.41 5.04 14.55
C SER A 128 13.99 5.43 15.90
N ASN A 129 15.08 6.20 15.90
CA ASN A 129 15.69 6.72 17.13
C ASN A 129 14.76 7.73 17.84
N GLU A 130 14.03 8.56 17.10
CA GLU A 130 13.04 9.48 17.66
C GLU A 130 11.84 8.75 18.26
N ILE A 131 11.36 7.68 17.61
CA ILE A 131 10.30 6.81 18.15
C ILE A 131 10.76 6.17 19.45
N ALA A 132 11.97 5.61 19.51
CA ALA A 132 12.51 5.03 20.73
C ALA A 132 12.60 6.06 21.87
N GLY A 133 13.09 7.28 21.58
CA GLY A 133 13.14 8.37 22.56
C GLY A 133 11.75 8.80 23.05
N LEU A 134 10.75 8.84 22.16
CA LEU A 134 9.37 9.17 22.51
C LEU A 134 8.70 8.07 23.35
N GLU A 135 9.05 6.79 23.13
CA GLU A 135 8.59 5.68 23.96
C GLU A 135 9.17 5.75 25.37
N ASP A 136 10.46 6.06 25.52
CA ASP A 136 11.10 6.29 26.81
C ASP A 136 10.48 7.49 27.54
N ASP A 137 10.25 8.60 26.84
CA ASP A 137 9.57 9.77 27.40
C ASP A 137 8.14 9.45 27.86
N LYS A 138 7.41 8.64 27.08
CA LYS A 138 6.07 8.18 27.44
C LYS A 138 6.12 7.31 28.70
N ALA A 139 7.08 6.40 28.82
CA ALA A 139 7.27 5.58 30.01
C ALA A 139 7.58 6.44 31.25
N ASN A 140 8.50 7.40 31.12
CA ASN A 140 8.86 8.34 32.18
C ASN A 140 7.67 9.20 32.63
N LYS A 141 6.90 9.76 31.68
CA LYS A 141 5.69 10.54 31.98
C LYS A 141 4.59 9.70 32.63
N THR A 142 4.44 8.44 32.22
CA THR A 142 3.47 7.51 32.82
C THR A 142 3.84 7.17 34.26
N ALA A 143 5.11 6.90 34.53
CA ALA A 143 5.62 6.68 35.89
C ALA A 143 5.44 7.92 36.78
N THR A 144 5.72 9.11 36.23
CA THR A 144 5.52 10.40 36.93
C THR A 144 4.05 10.62 37.25
N LEU A 145 3.15 10.35 36.29
CA LEU A 145 1.71 10.48 36.49
C LEU A 145 1.20 9.52 37.57
N ALA A 146 1.68 8.27 37.59
CA ALA A 146 1.31 7.30 38.62
C ALA A 146 1.73 7.77 40.02
N ASN A 147 2.95 8.31 40.15
CA ASN A 147 3.43 8.88 41.41
C ASN A 147 2.58 10.08 41.86
N LEU A 148 2.26 11.00 40.94
CA LEU A 148 1.42 12.16 41.25
C LEU A 148 -0.01 11.76 41.65
N ILE A 149 -0.58 10.72 41.04
CA ILE A 149 -1.89 10.18 41.44
C ILE A 149 -1.82 9.59 42.86
N SER A 150 -0.75 8.85 43.19
CA SER A 150 -0.56 8.31 44.53
C SER A 150 -0.40 9.40 45.58
N GLU A 151 0.38 10.45 45.28
CA GLU A 151 0.57 11.61 46.15
C GLU A 151 -0.74 12.38 46.36
N LYS A 152 -1.50 12.59 45.27
CA LYS A 152 -2.83 13.20 45.33
C LYS A 152 -3.77 12.42 46.24
N ASN A 153 -3.88 11.10 46.06
CA ASN A 153 -4.76 10.27 46.88
C ASN A 153 -4.35 10.28 48.37
N GLY A 154 -3.04 10.27 48.66
CA GLY A 154 -2.54 10.39 50.04
C GLY A 154 -2.83 11.76 50.67
N THR A 155 -2.75 12.82 49.86
CA THR A 155 -3.07 14.19 50.28
C THR A 155 -4.57 14.36 50.51
N GLU A 156 -5.43 13.87 49.61
CA GLU A 156 -6.90 13.88 49.77
C GLU A 156 -7.32 13.14 51.03
N ALA A 157 -6.80 11.93 51.27
CA ALA A 157 -7.07 11.18 52.50
C ALA A 157 -6.62 11.93 53.77
N SER A 158 -5.54 12.72 53.68
CA SER A 158 -5.09 13.56 54.79
C SER A 158 -6.03 14.75 55.00
N ILE A 159 -6.46 15.41 53.92
CA ILE A 159 -7.43 16.51 53.95
C ILE A 159 -8.74 16.04 54.58
N ASP A 160 -9.27 14.89 54.16
CA ASP A 160 -10.51 14.32 54.69
C ASP A 160 -10.42 14.07 56.19
N ARG A 161 -9.30 13.50 56.66
CA ARG A 161 -9.04 13.29 58.10
C ARG A 161 -8.98 14.61 58.87
N TYR A 162 -8.30 15.62 58.34
CA TYR A 162 -8.21 16.92 58.99
C TYR A 162 -9.56 17.64 59.02
N GLN A 163 -10.35 17.56 57.95
CA GLN A 163 -11.71 18.09 57.91
C GLN A 163 -12.59 17.40 58.94
N GLU A 164 -12.57 16.06 59.02
CA GLU A 164 -13.34 15.30 60.00
C GLU A 164 -12.98 15.68 61.44
N ILE A 165 -11.68 15.75 61.75
CA ILE A 165 -11.20 16.19 63.06
C ILE A 165 -11.66 17.61 63.36
N ASN A 166 -11.53 18.53 62.41
CA ASN A 166 -11.94 19.92 62.59
C ASN A 166 -13.45 20.06 62.82
N THR A 167 -14.26 19.29 62.09
CA THR A 167 -15.72 19.23 62.31
C THR A 167 -16.04 18.71 63.71
N LYS A 168 -15.38 17.64 64.18
CA LYS A 168 -15.58 17.12 65.54
C LYS A 168 -15.18 18.12 66.60
N VAL A 169 -14.04 18.81 66.42
CA VAL A 169 -13.58 19.88 67.32
C VAL A 169 -14.59 21.04 67.36
N SER A 170 -15.05 21.51 66.19
CA SER A 170 -16.06 22.57 66.07
C SER A 170 -17.38 22.20 66.76
N GLN A 171 -17.81 20.94 66.63
CA GLN A 171 -19.00 20.39 67.28
C GLN A 171 -18.78 20.05 68.77
N LYS A 172 -17.59 20.34 69.33
CA LYS A 172 -17.21 19.96 70.70
C LYS A 172 -17.39 18.45 70.96
N LYS A 173 -16.97 17.61 70.02
CA LYS A 173 -16.98 16.15 70.12
C LYS A 173 -15.56 15.63 70.23
N SER A 174 -15.28 14.84 71.28
CA SER A 174 -14.02 14.14 71.43
C SER A 174 -13.95 12.93 70.48
N TYR A 175 -12.75 12.58 70.00
CA TYR A 175 -12.54 11.57 68.94
C TYR A 175 -11.48 10.51 69.32
N PHE A 176 -11.61 9.97 70.53
CA PHE A 176 -10.75 8.90 71.06
C PHE A 176 -11.53 7.60 71.30
N SER A 177 -10.85 6.46 71.36
CA SER A 177 -11.50 5.15 71.55
C SER A 177 -11.96 4.91 72.98
N SER A 178 -11.05 5.07 73.95
CA SER A 178 -11.36 5.10 75.38
C SER A 178 -10.19 5.63 76.19
N THR A 179 -10.48 6.20 77.35
CA THR A 179 -9.49 6.57 78.38
C THR A 179 -9.97 6.09 79.75
N ARG A 180 -9.23 6.40 80.81
CA ARG A 180 -9.59 6.08 82.19
C ARG A 180 -9.52 7.30 83.09
N ILE A 181 -10.34 7.28 84.14
CA ILE A 181 -10.23 8.24 85.24
C ILE A 181 -8.94 7.97 86.01
N THR A 182 -8.09 8.97 86.13
CA THR A 182 -6.80 8.87 86.85
C THR A 182 -6.87 9.39 88.27
N ALA A 183 -7.69 10.41 88.54
CA ALA A 183 -7.95 10.91 89.88
C ALA A 183 -9.34 11.54 89.95
N ILE A 184 -9.95 11.52 91.13
CA ILE A 184 -11.29 12.05 91.39
C ILE A 184 -11.20 13.09 92.50
N TYR A 185 -11.77 14.26 92.24
CA TYR A 185 -11.89 15.35 93.22
C TYR A 185 -13.37 15.60 93.49
N GLY A 186 -14.01 14.64 94.18
CA GLY A 186 -15.46 14.64 94.42
C GLY A 186 -15.98 15.90 95.13
N ASN A 187 -15.23 16.44 96.09
CA ASN A 187 -15.59 17.66 96.81
C ASN A 187 -15.63 18.91 95.91
N TRP A 188 -14.92 18.89 94.78
CA TRP A 188 -14.89 19.97 93.79
C TRP A 188 -15.67 19.62 92.51
N GLY A 189 -16.24 18.41 92.44
CA GLY A 189 -17.08 17.98 91.33
C GLY A 189 -16.34 17.76 90.01
N PHE A 190 -15.04 17.46 90.01
CA PHE A 190 -14.30 17.17 88.77
C PHE A 190 -13.39 15.94 88.86
N VAL A 191 -13.04 15.39 87.70
CA VAL A 191 -12.13 14.25 87.55
C VAL A 191 -11.02 14.58 86.57
N THR A 192 -9.89 13.90 86.71
CA THR A 192 -8.80 13.95 85.72
C THR A 192 -8.78 12.68 84.88
N LEU A 193 -8.48 12.85 83.60
CA LEU A 193 -8.41 11.77 82.62
C LEU A 193 -6.97 11.56 82.18
N GLY A 194 -6.60 10.30 81.94
CA GLY A 194 -5.31 9.91 81.40
C GLY A 194 -5.12 10.18 79.90
N ALA A 195 -6.00 10.98 79.29
CA ALA A 195 -5.95 11.38 77.89
C ALA A 195 -6.16 12.89 77.78
N GLY A 196 -5.46 13.52 76.85
CA GLY A 196 -5.55 14.95 76.57
C GLY A 196 -5.82 15.23 75.09
N ASN A 197 -5.47 16.42 74.64
CA ASN A 197 -5.67 16.85 73.26
C ASN A 197 -4.92 15.94 72.25
N SER A 198 -3.73 15.44 72.59
CA SER A 198 -2.97 14.55 71.69
C SER A 198 -3.66 13.20 71.47
N ALA A 199 -4.51 12.79 72.40
CA ALA A 199 -5.31 11.58 72.31
C ALA A 199 -6.69 11.82 71.68
N GLY A 200 -7.07 13.07 71.39
CA GLY A 200 -8.36 13.44 70.79
C GLY A 200 -9.43 13.91 71.78
N VAL A 201 -9.05 14.33 73.00
CA VAL A 201 -9.99 14.94 73.96
C VAL A 201 -10.20 16.42 73.62
N VAL A 202 -11.46 16.82 73.44
CA VAL A 202 -11.86 18.18 73.04
C VAL A 202 -12.48 18.94 74.22
N ALA A 203 -12.04 20.16 74.47
CA ALA A 203 -12.62 21.04 75.49
C ALA A 203 -14.09 21.35 75.18
N GLY A 204 -14.94 21.32 76.21
CA GLY A 204 -16.37 21.52 76.04
C GLY A 204 -17.12 20.29 75.50
N SER A 205 -16.46 19.13 75.33
CA SER A 205 -17.13 17.89 74.95
C SER A 205 -17.77 17.16 76.13
N ARG A 206 -18.82 16.39 75.85
CA ARG A 206 -19.44 15.47 76.81
C ARG A 206 -18.86 14.08 76.67
N LEU A 207 -18.58 13.43 77.80
CA LEU A 207 -18.04 12.09 77.87
C LEU A 207 -18.94 11.22 78.76
N ASN A 208 -18.95 9.92 78.48
CA ASN A 208 -19.68 8.93 79.26
C ASN A 208 -18.66 8.09 80.03
N VAL A 209 -18.89 7.92 81.33
CA VAL A 209 -18.16 6.96 82.17
C VAL A 209 -18.89 5.63 82.06
N VAL A 210 -18.17 4.58 81.68
CA VAL A 210 -18.72 3.24 81.42
C VAL A 210 -18.09 2.23 82.37
N ARG A 211 -18.92 1.48 83.08
CA ARG A 211 -18.52 0.36 83.93
C ARG A 211 -19.43 -0.84 83.62
N GLY A 212 -18.85 -2.01 83.34
CA GLY A 212 -19.64 -3.20 82.98
C GLY A 212 -20.43 -3.11 81.66
N GLY A 213 -20.17 -2.09 80.82
CA GLY A 213 -20.91 -1.84 79.57
C GLY A 213 -22.01 -0.78 79.69
N GLU A 214 -22.34 -0.35 80.91
CA GLU A 214 -23.37 0.66 81.18
C GLU A 214 -22.76 2.02 81.52
N THR A 215 -23.47 3.10 81.16
CA THR A 215 -23.04 4.47 81.49
C THR A 215 -23.40 4.80 82.93
N VAL A 216 -22.40 4.97 83.78
CA VAL A 216 -22.55 5.24 85.22
C VAL A 216 -22.53 6.72 85.57
N ALA A 217 -21.98 7.58 84.69
CA ALA A 217 -21.98 9.03 84.84
C ALA A 217 -21.72 9.76 83.52
N LYS A 218 -22.09 11.04 83.45
CA LYS A 218 -21.69 11.95 82.36
C LYS A 218 -20.68 12.98 82.86
N LEU A 219 -19.67 13.25 82.04
CA LEU A 219 -18.63 14.25 82.31
C LEU A 219 -18.66 15.34 81.24
N GLN A 220 -18.25 16.54 81.62
CA GLN A 220 -18.13 17.69 80.74
C GLN A 220 -16.68 18.18 80.77
N VAL A 221 -15.96 18.06 79.66
CA VAL A 221 -14.54 18.46 79.59
C VAL A 221 -14.42 19.98 79.74
N ARG A 222 -13.61 20.43 80.70
CA ARG A 222 -13.40 21.84 81.00
C ARG A 222 -12.08 22.36 80.47
N SER A 223 -11.01 21.60 80.65
CA SER A 223 -9.66 21.95 80.18
C SER A 223 -8.95 20.73 79.64
N VAL A 224 -8.15 20.94 78.61
CA VAL A 224 -7.35 19.90 77.95
C VAL A 224 -5.90 20.35 77.85
N GLU A 225 -4.99 19.48 78.27
CA GLU A 225 -3.56 19.59 78.05
C GLU A 225 -3.13 18.54 77.02
N ALA A 226 -1.85 18.48 76.67
CA ALA A 226 -1.36 17.53 75.67
C ALA A 226 -1.71 16.07 76.04
N GLY A 227 -1.41 15.64 77.27
CA GLY A 227 -1.60 14.24 77.72
C GLY A 227 -2.66 14.01 78.79
N ARG A 228 -3.30 15.06 79.31
CA ARG A 228 -4.32 14.98 80.37
C ARG A 228 -5.48 15.93 80.09
N ALA A 229 -6.62 15.65 80.71
CA ALA A 229 -7.78 16.52 80.66
C ALA A 229 -8.47 16.56 82.02
N SER A 230 -9.11 17.69 82.32
CA SER A 230 -9.99 17.85 83.47
C SER A 230 -11.43 17.96 82.99
N ALA A 231 -12.32 17.19 83.61
CA ALA A 231 -13.74 17.16 83.27
C ALA A 231 -14.60 17.28 84.53
N ASP A 232 -15.59 18.16 84.48
CA ASP A 232 -16.58 18.34 85.53
C ASP A 232 -17.58 17.18 85.50
N ILE A 233 -18.00 16.71 86.66
CA ILE A 233 -19.06 15.70 86.82
C ILE A 233 -20.39 16.42 86.59
N VAL A 234 -21.20 15.95 85.63
CA VAL A 234 -22.52 16.54 85.38
C VAL A 234 -23.45 16.18 86.55
N PRO A 235 -24.02 17.16 87.28
CA PRO A 235 -24.96 16.89 88.36
C PRO A 235 -26.15 16.06 87.86
N ASP A 236 -26.67 15.17 88.71
CA ASP A 236 -27.82 14.29 88.41
C ASP A 236 -27.61 13.30 87.24
N SER A 237 -26.36 13.09 86.81
CA SER A 237 -26.02 12.11 85.76
C SER A 237 -25.49 10.77 86.29
N LEU A 238 -25.33 10.64 87.60
CA LEU A 238 -24.86 9.42 88.26
C LEU A 238 -25.99 8.38 88.26
N ALA A 239 -25.65 7.14 87.91
CA ALA A 239 -26.56 6.02 88.10
C ALA A 239 -26.90 5.84 89.59
N GLU A 240 -28.14 5.43 89.89
CA GLU A 240 -28.62 5.23 91.26
C GLU A 240 -27.66 4.35 92.06
N ASP A 241 -27.37 4.76 93.30
CA ASP A 241 -26.46 4.10 94.24
C ASP A 241 -25.03 3.80 93.72
N THR A 242 -24.56 4.49 92.68
CA THR A 242 -23.24 4.26 92.09
C THR A 242 -22.28 5.44 92.29
N VAL A 243 -21.06 5.15 92.75
CA VAL A 243 -19.97 6.13 92.90
C VAL A 243 -18.89 5.93 91.83
N LEU A 244 -18.34 7.04 91.33
CA LEU A 244 -17.20 7.04 90.40
C LEU A 244 -15.93 6.48 91.07
N MET A 245 -15.15 5.72 90.31
CA MET A 245 -13.91 5.10 90.79
C MET A 245 -12.74 5.41 89.86
N VAL A 246 -11.55 5.53 90.44
CA VAL A 246 -10.32 5.59 89.66
C VAL A 246 -10.17 4.32 88.85
N GLY A 247 -9.86 4.44 87.56
CA GLY A 247 -9.78 3.33 86.62
C GLY A 247 -11.05 3.08 85.81
N ASP A 248 -12.17 3.75 86.10
CA ASP A 248 -13.37 3.68 85.26
C ASP A 248 -13.07 4.07 83.82
N LYS A 249 -13.67 3.35 82.87
CA LYS A 249 -13.49 3.61 81.44
C LYS A 249 -14.31 4.83 81.06
N VAL A 250 -13.71 5.74 80.29
CA VAL A 250 -14.38 6.92 79.76
C VAL A 250 -14.35 6.85 78.24
N VAL A 251 -15.48 7.17 77.60
CA VAL A 251 -15.63 7.19 76.14
C VAL A 251 -16.31 8.50 75.70
N PRO A 252 -16.11 8.95 74.45
CA PRO A 252 -16.89 10.07 73.92
C PRO A 252 -18.39 9.81 74.00
N SER A 253 -19.16 10.82 74.36
CA SER A 253 -20.62 10.72 74.36
C SER A 253 -21.16 10.85 72.94
N ASN A 254 -22.08 9.97 72.55
CA ASN A 254 -22.80 10.04 71.28
C ASN A 254 -23.98 11.06 71.34
N ASP A 255 -24.22 11.68 72.49
CA ASP A 255 -25.38 12.55 72.77
C ASP A 255 -25.40 13.86 71.95
N GLY A 256 -24.41 14.10 71.10
CA GLY A 256 -24.43 15.18 70.12
C GLY A 256 -25.42 14.97 68.96
N GLU A 257 -26.10 13.82 68.87
CA GLU A 257 -27.22 13.60 67.94
C GLU A 257 -28.58 13.95 68.55
N ALA A 258 -28.72 13.87 69.88
CA ALA A 258 -30.02 14.05 70.55
C ALA A 258 -30.51 15.52 70.63
N LYS A 259 -29.65 16.51 70.38
CA LYS A 259 -30.04 17.93 70.39
C LYS A 259 -30.46 18.51 69.04
N ALA A 260 -30.29 17.77 67.93
CA ALA A 260 -30.76 18.22 66.62
C ALA A 260 -32.22 17.83 66.32
N GLN A 261 -32.76 16.81 67.00
CA GLN A 261 -34.15 16.37 66.82
C GLN A 261 -35.15 17.01 67.79
N ALA A 262 -34.69 17.81 68.76
CA ALA A 262 -35.56 18.54 69.68
C ALA A 262 -35.84 20.00 69.25
N ALA A 263 -35.46 20.37 68.03
CA ALA A 263 -35.62 21.73 67.49
C ALA A 263 -36.25 21.76 66.08
N ASN A 264 -37.03 20.73 65.72
CA ASN A 264 -37.96 20.76 64.58
C ASN A 264 -39.41 20.72 65.09
#